data_AF-A0A949MRN9-F1
#
_entry.id   AF-A0A949MRN9-F1
#
_cell.length_a   1.000
_cell.length_b   1.000
_cell.length_c   1.000
_cell.angle_alpha   90.00
_cell.angle_beta   90.00
_cell.angle_gamma   90.00
#
_symmetry.space_group_name_H-M   'P 1'
#
loop_
_entity.id
_entity.type
_entity.pdbx_description
1 polymer ?
#
loop_
_entity_poly.entity_id
_entity_poly.type
_entity_poly.pdbx_seq_one_letter_code
_entity_poly.pdbx_strand_id
1 'polypeptide(L)'
;MHEAAHIFHKCRRTELGLPETRRKKYLLDIDFRQRETFAYACEAYSRILELSDKPTERIRLANELLDDYELPDDQVDLEKYENALVAASTARNGWKKILDVCASE
;
A
#
# COMPACT_ATOMS: atom_id res chain seq x y z
N MET A 1 -6.82 1.30 8.30
CA MET A 1 -5.50 1.60 7.68
C MET A 1 -5.67 2.32 6.35
N HIS A 2 -6.68 1.91 5.55
CA HIS A 2 -7.06 2.54 4.30
C HIS A 2 -7.20 4.08 4.39
N GLU A 3 -8.06 4.60 5.28
CA GLU A 3 -8.23 6.05 5.45
C GLU A 3 -6.96 6.80 5.87
N ALA A 4 -6.08 6.14 6.65
CA ALA A 4 -4.81 6.73 7.02
C ALA A 4 -3.89 6.89 5.80
N ALA A 5 -3.90 5.94 4.86
CA ALA A 5 -3.19 6.10 3.59
C ALA A 5 -3.71 7.31 2.80
N HIS A 6 -5.03 7.51 2.76
CA HIS A 6 -5.63 8.68 2.11
C HIS A 6 -5.24 10.01 2.74
N ILE A 7 -5.10 10.06 4.06
CA ILE A 7 -4.55 11.24 4.76
C ILE A 7 -3.12 11.51 4.28
N PHE A 8 -2.28 10.48 4.16
CA PHE A 8 -0.90 10.63 3.72
C PHE A 8 -0.78 11.06 2.25
N HIS A 9 -1.69 10.63 1.37
CA HIS A 9 -1.76 11.08 -0.03
C HIS A 9 -2.11 12.56 -0.18
N LYS A 10 -2.88 13.10 0.78
CA LYS A 10 -3.34 14.50 0.76
C LYS A 10 -2.44 15.42 1.59
N CYS A 11 -1.66 14.87 2.52
CA CYS A 11 -0.77 15.63 3.39
C CYS A 11 0.33 16.31 2.59
N ARG A 12 0.38 17.64 2.66
CA ARG A 12 1.47 18.43 2.11
C ARG A 12 2.68 18.35 3.02
N ARG A 13 3.86 18.34 2.41
CA ARG A 13 5.14 18.31 3.15
C ARG A 13 5.28 19.47 4.12
N THR A 14 4.78 20.65 3.74
CA THR A 14 4.81 21.86 4.57
C THR A 14 3.99 21.74 5.85
N GLU A 15 2.93 20.93 5.87
CA GLU A 15 2.13 20.65 7.08
C GLU A 15 2.94 19.90 8.14
N LEU A 16 4.03 19.24 7.73
CA LEU A 16 4.98 18.55 8.61
C LEU A 16 6.29 19.33 8.79
N GLY A 17 6.35 20.60 8.35
CA GLY A 17 7.57 21.40 8.38
C GLY A 17 8.65 20.95 7.39
N LEU A 18 8.31 20.07 6.44
CA LEU A 18 9.22 19.60 5.42
C LEU A 18 9.18 20.53 4.19
N PRO A 19 10.32 20.77 3.52
CA PRO A 19 10.32 21.59 2.31
C PRO A 19 9.56 20.89 1.18
N GLU A 20 8.73 21.67 0.48
CA GLU A 20 8.07 21.30 -0.77
C GLU A 20 8.97 21.66 -1.96
N THR A 21 9.01 20.79 -2.97
CA THR A 21 9.63 21.07 -4.27
C THR A 21 8.63 20.86 -5.37
N ARG A 22 8.91 21.35 -6.59
CA ARG A 22 8.03 21.14 -7.75
C ARG A 22 7.63 19.67 -7.96
N ARG A 23 8.54 18.73 -7.66
CA ARG A 23 8.35 17.27 -7.83
C ARG A 23 7.97 16.54 -6.53
N LYS A 24 7.96 17.21 -5.38
CA LYS A 24 7.64 16.59 -4.07
C LYS A 24 6.82 17.58 -3.27
N LYS A 25 5.52 17.59 -3.53
CA LYS A 25 4.55 18.47 -2.88
C LYS A 25 3.87 17.79 -1.70
N TYR A 26 3.46 16.55 -1.92
CA TYR A 26 2.80 15.70 -0.94
C TYR A 26 3.81 14.78 -0.25
N LEU A 27 3.40 14.22 0.89
CA LEU A 27 4.22 13.31 1.67
C LEU A 27 4.54 12.03 0.89
N LEU A 28 3.53 11.48 0.20
CA LEU A 28 3.65 10.35 -0.72
C LEU A 28 3.37 10.84 -2.15
N ASP A 29 4.25 10.46 -3.07
CA ASP A 29 4.13 10.77 -4.49
C ASP A 29 3.57 9.55 -5.22
N ILE A 30 2.23 9.45 -5.24
CA ILE A 30 1.48 8.36 -5.86
C ILE A 30 0.44 9.00 -6.79
N ASP A 31 0.36 8.49 -8.03
CA ASP A 31 -0.66 8.93 -8.99
C ASP A 31 -2.06 8.75 -8.40
N PHE A 32 -2.97 9.68 -8.72
CA PHE A 32 -4.34 9.65 -8.19
C PHE A 32 -5.03 8.30 -8.40
N ARG A 33 -4.81 7.65 -9.56
CA ARG A 33 -5.42 6.36 -9.91
C ARG A 33 -4.89 5.19 -9.08
N GLN A 34 -3.71 5.32 -8.49
CA GLN A 34 -3.07 4.27 -7.70
C GLN A 34 -3.26 4.44 -6.19
N ARG A 35 -3.97 5.50 -5.77
CA ARG A 35 -4.20 5.78 -4.33
C ARG A 35 -5.10 4.76 -3.67
N GLU A 36 -6.16 4.31 -4.34
CA GLU A 36 -7.04 3.25 -3.83
C GLU A 36 -6.28 1.93 -3.75
N THR A 37 -5.57 1.54 -4.81
CA THR A 37 -4.70 0.35 -4.82
C THR A 37 -3.71 0.35 -3.66
N PHE A 38 -3.02 1.46 -3.43
CA PHE A 38 -2.09 1.61 -2.32
C PHE A 38 -2.81 1.48 -0.96
N ALA A 39 -3.98 2.12 -0.79
CA ALA A 39 -4.73 2.11 0.45
C ALA A 39 -5.24 0.70 0.81
N TYR A 40 -5.80 -0.02 -0.17
CA TYR A 40 -6.23 -1.41 0.00
C TYR A 40 -5.04 -2.34 0.31
N ALA A 41 -3.92 -2.22 -0.41
CA ALA A 41 -2.73 -3.03 -0.15
C ALA A 41 -2.16 -2.77 1.26
N CYS A 42 -2.13 -1.51 1.71
CA CYS A 42 -1.72 -1.17 3.08
C CYS A 42 -2.67 -1.75 4.14
N GLU A 43 -3.98 -1.75 3.88
CA GLU A 43 -4.96 -2.35 4.78
C GLU A 43 -4.80 -3.87 4.87
N ALA A 44 -4.80 -4.56 3.74
CA ALA A 44 -4.62 -6.01 3.67
C ALA A 44 -3.32 -6.44 4.36
N TYR A 45 -2.20 -5.79 4.04
CA TYR A 45 -0.92 -6.12 4.66
C TYR A 45 -0.88 -5.85 6.17
N SER A 46 -1.57 -4.80 6.65
CA SER A 46 -1.68 -4.56 8.09
C SER A 46 -2.46 -5.67 8.79
N ARG A 47 -3.53 -6.19 8.18
CA ARG A 47 -4.27 -7.34 8.73
C ARG A 47 -3.43 -8.60 8.78
N ILE A 48 -2.64 -8.85 7.74
CA ILE A 48 -1.67 -9.96 7.73
C ILE A 48 -0.67 -9.82 8.88
N LEU A 49 -0.16 -8.61 9.14
CA LEU A 49 0.77 -8.35 10.23
C LEU A 49 0.14 -8.51 11.63
N GLU A 50 -1.16 -8.23 11.78
CA GLU A 50 -1.89 -8.49 13.03
C GLU A 50 -1.98 -9.99 13.34
N LEU A 51 -1.99 -10.84 12.30
CA LEU A 51 -2.09 -12.30 12.44
C LEU A 51 -0.73 -12.98 12.62
N SER A 52 0.33 -12.48 11.98
CA SER A 52 1.68 -13.06 12.14
C SER A 52 2.82 -12.13 11.72
N ASP A 53 3.91 -12.17 12.49
CA ASP A 53 5.18 -11.53 12.18
C ASP A 53 6.19 -12.47 11.48
N LYS A 54 5.83 -13.75 11.31
CA LYS A 54 6.68 -14.75 10.64
C LYS A 54 6.55 -14.61 9.13
N PRO A 55 7.67 -14.48 8.37
CA PRO A 55 7.61 -14.32 6.92
C PRO A 55 6.83 -15.41 6.19
N THR A 56 7.00 -16.68 6.60
CA THR A 56 6.30 -17.82 5.99
C THR A 56 4.78 -17.75 6.17
N GLU A 57 4.33 -17.35 7.36
CA GLU A 57 2.90 -17.19 7.64
C GLU A 57 2.32 -15.98 6.93
N ARG A 58 3.06 -14.87 6.82
CA ARG A 58 2.57 -13.71 6.04
C ARG A 58 2.35 -14.06 4.58
N ILE A 59 3.27 -14.82 3.98
CA ILE A 59 3.14 -15.27 2.59
C ILE A 59 1.92 -16.20 2.45
N ARG A 60 1.75 -17.15 3.37
CA ARG A 60 0.57 -18.05 3.37
C ARG A 60 -0.74 -17.26 3.46
N LEU A 61 -0.84 -16.34 4.42
CA LEU A 61 -2.02 -15.50 4.63
C LEU A 61 -2.28 -14.56 3.43
N ALA A 62 -1.23 -14.05 2.79
CA ALA A 62 -1.38 -13.25 1.58
C ALA A 62 -1.99 -14.07 0.44
N ASN A 63 -1.49 -15.29 0.21
CA ASN A 63 -2.03 -16.17 -0.84
C ASN A 63 -3.49 -16.55 -0.54
N GLU A 64 -3.82 -16.91 0.71
CA GLU A 64 -5.20 -17.21 1.12
C GLU A 64 -6.14 -16.01 0.89
N LEU A 65 -5.66 -14.80 1.18
CA LEU A 65 -6.44 -13.59 0.89
C LEU A 65 -6.66 -13.42 -0.61
N LEU A 66 -5.63 -13.60 -1.45
CA LEU A 66 -5.75 -13.40 -2.90
C LEU A 66 -6.62 -14.47 -3.58
N ASP A 67 -6.65 -15.69 -3.06
CA ASP A 67 -7.47 -16.78 -3.61
C ASP A 67 -8.98 -16.58 -3.34
N ASP A 68 -9.35 -16.02 -2.19
CA ASP A 68 -10.75 -15.91 -1.73
C ASP A 68 -11.36 -14.50 -1.89
N TYR A 69 -10.56 -13.46 -2.10
CA TYR A 69 -11.01 -12.07 -1.94
C TYR A 69 -11.30 -11.35 -3.25
N GLU A 70 -12.57 -11.02 -3.47
CA GLU A 70 -12.99 -10.09 -4.50
C GLU A 70 -12.90 -8.65 -3.98
N LEU A 71 -12.14 -7.79 -4.66
CA LEU A 71 -12.02 -6.39 -4.30
C LEU A 71 -13.34 -5.66 -4.57
N PRO A 72 -13.84 -4.85 -3.63
CA PRO A 72 -15.15 -4.21 -3.75
C PRO A 72 -15.16 -2.96 -4.65
N ASP A 73 -14.01 -2.55 -5.21
CA ASP A 73 -13.82 -1.26 -5.87
C ASP A 73 -13.15 -1.45 -7.26
N ASP A 74 -13.84 -0.98 -8.30
CA ASP A 74 -13.40 -1.06 -9.70
C ASP A 74 -12.26 -0.10 -10.04
N GLN A 75 -11.92 0.83 -9.14
CA GLN A 75 -10.79 1.74 -9.26
C GLN A 75 -9.46 1.10 -8.82
N VAL A 76 -9.51 -0.11 -8.23
CA VAL A 76 -8.30 -0.82 -7.81
C VAL A 76 -7.67 -1.53 -8.99
N ASP A 77 -6.39 -1.25 -9.20
CA ASP A 77 -5.54 -1.99 -10.12
C ASP A 77 -5.20 -3.35 -9.48
N LEU A 78 -5.94 -4.40 -9.89
CA LEU A 78 -5.83 -5.75 -9.32
C LEU A 78 -4.41 -6.31 -9.44
N GLU A 79 -3.77 -6.11 -10.59
CA GLU A 79 -2.42 -6.62 -10.84
C GLU A 79 -1.41 -5.93 -9.90
N LYS A 80 -1.48 -4.60 -9.76
CA LYS A 80 -0.61 -3.89 -8.81
C LYS A 80 -0.92 -4.24 -7.37
N TYR A 81 -2.19 -4.48 -7.02
CA TYR A 81 -2.59 -4.91 -5.68
C TYR A 81 -1.96 -6.27 -5.31
N GLU A 82 -2.10 -7.28 -6.17
CA GLU A 82 -1.52 -8.61 -5.96
C GLU A 82 0.01 -8.53 -5.83
N ASN A 83 0.66 -7.85 -6.77
CA ASN A 83 2.10 -7.66 -6.77
C ASN A 83 2.60 -6.94 -5.50
N ALA A 84 1.88 -5.91 -5.06
CA ALA A 84 2.20 -5.18 -3.84
C ALA A 84 2.08 -6.08 -2.60
N LEU A 85 1.04 -6.91 -2.51
CA LEU A 85 0.79 -7.77 -1.35
C LEU A 85 1.84 -8.89 -1.23
N VAL A 86 2.21 -9.51 -2.36
CA VAL A 86 3.28 -10.51 -2.43
C VAL A 86 4.64 -9.88 -2.05
N ALA A 87 4.96 -8.72 -2.65
CA ALA A 87 6.21 -8.01 -2.36
C ALA A 87 6.30 -7.55 -0.89
N ALA A 88 5.18 -7.12 -0.30
CA ALA A 88 5.13 -6.71 1.10
C ALA A 88 5.35 -7.87 2.06
N SER A 89 4.68 -8.99 1.80
CA SER A 89 4.67 -10.17 2.68
C SER A 89 6.04 -10.85 2.78
N THR A 90 6.81 -10.81 1.70
CA THR A 90 8.18 -11.33 1.62
C THR A 90 9.24 -10.40 2.23
N ALA A 91 8.91 -9.12 2.45
CA ALA A 91 9.85 -8.11 2.93
C ALA A 91 9.70 -7.80 4.43
N ARG A 92 10.76 -7.27 5.05
CA ARG A 92 10.70 -6.70 6.42
C ARG A 92 10.14 -5.27 6.45
N ASN A 93 10.16 -4.58 5.32
CA ASN A 93 9.70 -3.20 5.13
C ASN A 93 8.50 -3.14 4.18
N GLY A 94 7.50 -4.00 4.38
CA GLY A 94 6.44 -4.24 3.41
C GLY A 94 5.68 -3.00 2.95
N TRP A 95 5.45 -2.01 3.82
CA TRP A 95 4.82 -0.74 3.41
C TRP A 95 5.62 0.03 2.35
N LYS A 96 6.95 -0.03 2.38
CA LYS A 96 7.79 0.59 1.35
C LYS A 96 7.68 -0.17 0.04
N LYS A 97 7.50 -1.49 0.09
CA LYS A 97 7.29 -2.31 -1.11
C LYS A 97 5.95 -2.03 -1.76
N ILE A 98 4.91 -1.84 -0.96
CA ILE A 98 3.60 -1.39 -1.46
C ILE A 98 3.74 -0.01 -2.12
N LEU A 99 4.45 0.92 -1.48
CA LEU A 99 4.72 2.24 -2.06
C LEU A 99 5.49 2.13 -3.38
N ASP A 100 6.58 1.36 -3.42
CA ASP A 100 7.39 1.18 -4.62
C ASP A 100 6.55 0.66 -5.79
N VAL A 101 5.69 -0.34 -5.55
CA VAL A 101 4.80 -0.92 -6.59
C VAL A 101 3.75 0.10 -7.06
N CYS A 102 3.08 0.78 -6.14
CA CYS A 102 1.97 1.68 -6.49
C CYS A 102 2.45 3.04 -7.04
N ALA A 103 3.65 3.48 -6.68
CA ALA A 103 4.25 4.73 -7.16
C ALA A 103 5.02 4.57 -8.47
N SER A 104 5.32 3.34 -8.89
CA SER A 104 5.91 3.06 -10.20
C SER A 104 4.87 3.26 -11.30
N GLU A 105 5.25 3.92 -12.39
CA GLU A 105 4.40 4.14 -13.57
C GLU A 105 3.98 2.81 -14.20
#